data_AF-A0A4Q2QQE9-F1
#
_entry.id   AF-A0A4Q2QQE9-F1
#
_cell.length_a   1.000
_cell.length_b   1.000
_cell.length_c   1.000
_cell.angle_alpha   90.00
_cell.angle_beta   90.00
_cell.angle_gamma   90.00
#
_symmetry.space_group_name_H-M   'P 1'
#
loop_
_entity.id
_entity.type
_entity.pdbx_description
1 polymer ?
#
loop_
_entity_poly.entity_id
_entity_poly.type
_entity_poly.pdbx_seq_one_letter_code
_entity_poly.pdbx_strand_id
1 'polypeptide(L)' 'TLSLTPYSTNDMCGRDSFKIHGKSSLHPDDSSDGCIIAPLSARRSIWKSNDTVLIVK' A
#
# COMPACT_ATOMS: atom_id res chain seq x y z
N THR A 1 -2.88 -6.81 -5.81
CA THR A 1 -2.66 -6.09 -4.54
C THR A 1 -1.31 -6.49 -3.98
N LEU A 2 -0.60 -5.59 -3.32
CA LEU A 2 0.69 -5.85 -2.67
C LEU A 2 0.53 -5.57 -1.18
N SER A 3 0.94 -6.50 -0.32
CA SER A 3 0.96 -6.26 1.14
C SER A 3 2.28 -5.63 1.53
N LEU A 4 2.24 -4.71 2.49
CA LEU A 4 3.41 -4.04 3.04
C LEU A 4 3.68 -4.51 4.47
N THR A 5 4.95 -4.67 4.79
CA THR A 5 5.44 -4.96 6.13
C THR A 5 5.88 -3.64 6.77
N PRO A 6 5.23 -3.18 7.84
CA PRO A 6 5.71 -2.02 8.59
C PRO A 6 7.14 -2.26 9.10
N TYR A 7 7.99 -1.26 8.97
CA TYR A 7 9.29 -1.29 9.62
C TYR A 7 9.13 -1.25 11.14
N SER A 8 10.00 -1.96 11.86
CA SER A 8 9.83 -2.24 13.29
C SER A 8 9.82 -1.00 14.18
N THR A 9 10.39 0.11 13.71
CA THR A 9 10.46 1.38 14.45
C THR A 9 9.35 2.37 14.09
N ASN A 10 8.43 2.01 13.18
CA ASN A 10 7.32 2.89 12.87
C ASN A 10 6.29 2.89 14.02
N ASP A 11 5.77 4.07 14.37
CA ASP A 11 4.50 4.16 15.11
C ASP A 11 3.34 4.03 14.10
N MET A 12 2.71 2.85 14.08
CA MET A 12 1.58 2.58 13.18
C MET A 12 0.24 2.96 13.82
N CYS A 13 0.23 3.62 14.99
CA CYS A 13 -0.97 4.11 15.68
C CYS A 13 -2.05 3.03 15.86
N GLY A 14 -1.64 1.79 16.17
CA GLY A 14 -2.55 0.66 16.36
C GLY A 14 -3.09 0.01 15.08
N ARG A 15 -2.57 0.36 13.90
CA ARG A 15 -2.94 -0.26 12.62
C ARG A 15 -1.89 -1.24 12.11
N ASP A 16 -2.36 -2.23 11.37
CA ASP A 16 -1.54 -3.14 10.58
C ASP A 16 -2.12 -3.30 9.15
N SER A 17 -1.57 -4.25 8.37
CA SER A 17 -2.19 -4.71 7.12
C SER A 17 -2.27 -3.69 5.97
N PHE A 18 -1.27 -2.81 5.85
CA PHE A 18 -1.15 -1.84 4.76
C PHE A 18 -0.95 -2.51 3.40
N LYS A 19 -1.62 -2.02 2.36
CA LYS A 19 -1.57 -2.58 1.01
C LYS A 19 -1.43 -1.51 -0.06
N ILE A 20 -0.88 -1.91 -1.21
CA ILE A 20 -0.93 -1.15 -2.45
C ILE A 20 -1.88 -1.86 -3.43
N HIS A 21 -2.93 -1.15 -3.88
CA HIS A 21 -3.89 -1.69 -4.86
C HIS A 21 -4.32 -0.63 -5.89
N GLY A 22 -5.14 -1.04 -6.87
CA GLY A 22 -5.70 -0.13 -7.86
C GLY A 22 -6.97 0.54 -7.35
N LYS A 23 -7.35 1.65 -7.99
CA LYS A 23 -8.63 2.35 -7.77
C LYS A 23 -9.80 1.36 -7.89
N SER A 24 -10.77 1.43 -6.99
CA SER A 24 -12.00 0.63 -7.11
C SER A 24 -12.79 1.10 -8.32
N SER A 25 -13.34 0.17 -9.11
CA SER A 25 -14.26 0.50 -10.19
C SER A 25 -15.66 0.88 -9.68
N LEU A 26 -16.02 0.45 -8.47
CA LEU A 26 -17.32 0.69 -7.84
C LEU A 26 -17.34 1.97 -7.03
N HIS A 27 -16.25 2.26 -6.31
CA HIS A 27 -16.09 3.46 -5.49
C HIS A 27 -14.79 4.16 -5.88
N PRO A 28 -14.75 4.77 -7.08
CA PRO A 28 -13.53 5.38 -7.56
C PRO A 28 -12.99 6.42 -6.59
N ASP A 29 -13.83 7.34 -6.12
CA ASP A 29 -13.34 8.54 -5.43
C ASP A 29 -13.14 8.33 -3.92
N ASP A 30 -13.52 7.17 -3.40
CA ASP A 30 -13.34 6.77 -2.00
C ASP A 30 -12.87 5.31 -1.90
N SER A 31 -11.75 5.03 -2.57
CA SER A 31 -11.21 3.67 -2.68
C SER A 31 -10.18 3.31 -1.62
N SER A 32 -9.94 4.19 -0.63
CA SER A 32 -8.80 4.10 0.27
C SER A 32 -9.23 4.18 1.74
N ASP A 33 -9.43 3.03 2.39
CA ASP A 33 -9.56 2.90 3.85
C ASP A 33 -8.19 2.97 4.57
N GLY A 34 -7.28 3.82 4.07
CA GLY A 34 -5.89 3.93 4.51
C GLY A 34 -4.92 2.95 3.85
N CYS A 35 -5.28 2.40 2.69
CA CYS A 35 -4.34 1.74 1.78
C CYS A 35 -3.80 2.72 0.71
N ILE A 36 -2.73 2.33 0.02
CA ILE A 36 -2.12 3.16 -1.02
C ILE A 36 -2.72 2.78 -2.39
N ILE A 37 -3.28 3.77 -3.09
CA ILE A 37 -3.80 3.59 -4.45
C ILE A 37 -2.73 3.90 -5.48
N ALA A 38 -2.43 2.94 -6.35
CA ALA A 38 -1.45 3.09 -7.42
C ALA A 38 -1.89 2.39 -8.72
N PRO A 39 -1.54 2.96 -9.90
CA PRO A 39 -1.84 2.34 -11.19
C PRO A 39 -1.10 1.01 -11.35
N LEU A 40 -1.58 0.18 -12.29
CA LEU A 40 -1.03 -1.16 -12.52
C LEU A 40 0.47 -1.13 -12.89
N SER A 41 0.91 -0.13 -13.65
CA SER A 41 2.32 0.05 -14.03
C SER A 41 3.23 0.21 -12.80
N ALA A 42 2.88 1.12 -11.89
CA ALA A 42 3.62 1.35 -10.66
C ALA A 42 3.67 0.10 -9.77
N ARG A 43 2.52 -0.57 -9.58
CA ARG A 43 2.46 -1.82 -8.79
C ARG A 43 3.33 -2.93 -9.39
N ARG A 44 3.42 -3.03 -10.72
CA ARG A 44 4.33 -3.98 -11.38
C ARG A 44 5.79 -3.63 -11.14
N SER A 45 6.14 -2.34 -11.16
CA SER A 45 7.51 -1.91 -10.87
C SER A 45 7.91 -2.24 -9.43
N ILE A 46 7.05 -1.93 -8.44
CA ILE A 46 7.26 -2.23 -7.02
C ILE A 46 7.39 -3.74 -6.79
N TRP A 47 6.52 -4.54 -7.43
CA TRP A 47 6.62 -5.99 -7.33
C TRP A 47 7.93 -6.53 -7.90
N LYS A 48 8.40 -5.98 -9.03
CA LYS A 48 9.67 -6.38 -9.65
C LYS A 48 10.90 -5.96 -8.85
N SER A 49 10.84 -4.85 -8.11
CA SER A 49 11.93 -4.41 -7.24
C SER A 49 12.00 -5.16 -5.91
N ASN A 50 10.95 -5.92 -5.56
CA ASN A 50 10.79 -6.59 -4.28
C ASN A 50 10.66 -5.63 -3.08
N ASP A 51 10.25 -4.38 -3.34
CA ASP A 51 9.99 -3.41 -2.28
C ASP A 51 8.71 -3.78 -1.54
N THR A 52 8.85 -4.15 -0.27
CA THR A 52 7.74 -4.63 0.57
C THR A 52 7.66 -3.93 1.93
N VAL A 53 8.66 -3.12 2.30
CA VAL A 53 8.73 -2.48 3.62
C VAL A 53 8.12 -1.08 3.58
N LEU A 54 7.23 -0.80 4.51
CA LEU A 54 6.68 0.54 4.75
C LEU A 54 7.51 1.23 5.83
N ILE A 55 8.07 2.39 5.53
CA ILE A 55 8.85 3.21 6.47
C ILE A 55 8.11 4.54 6.66
N VAL A 56 7.84 4.91 7.92
CA VAL A 56 7.32 6.22 8.32
C VAL A 56 8.48 7.04 8.86
N LYS A 57 8.60 8.30 8.46
CA LYS A 57 9.64 9.24 8.91
C LYS A 57 9.03 10.35 9.74
#